data_AF-C6XEL6-F1
#
_entry.id   AF-C6XEL6-F1
#
_cell.length_a   1.000
_cell.length_b   1.000
_cell.length_c   1.000
_cell.angle_alpha   90.00
_cell.angle_beta   90.00
_cell.angle_gamma   90.00
#
_symmetry.space_group_name_H-M   'P 1'
#
loop_
_entity.id
_entity.type
_entity.pdbx_description
1 polymer ?
#
loop_
_entity_poly.entity_id
_entity_poly.type
_entity_poly.pdbx_seq_one_letter_code
_entity_poly.pdbx_strand_id
1 'polypeptide(L)'
;MSDKNIKKQPLPALSKPDFRLKKAVEAIAIRPTRGRITMLVRKSFNVLLHQAMEQGTDKEVYKIRLAELIANVSPDSNDYETFKTYLRKMNATQVEWHSTSDGGAENWGVSSLLAEAEVINSKKDGYVLEYSFAPKIKKRLLDPEVYTHIIFRFQSVLRSNASLALYEICSRYATNPSNLTMRHPWQWWRPVLTGTPDQEAEGEYGEYKYFKRDVLKPALNEVNKLTDLDVELIEHKIGRRVDEVQFRVTAKAQTNLDLGQGPLIDSSLLQRIVGLGFRPDAAREIYTEFEESLIRACLEKTEDRIKNVSLGPLTSAVAYFRTLLKDKNNIPQLTLPKSKLKEENPDEVKKKLRDAYTNHQRATAQEMFNEANEDEQRRWLDQFELQYLPNNAQVAKAYAKNGIEGKIAQMAFFTWLATSTWGGEPSESDLLTFAIESKRVG
;
A
#
# COMPACT_ATOMS: atom_id res chain seq x y z
N MET A 1 -21.65 -40.19 -11.21
CA MET A 1 -20.25 -40.65 -11.34
C MET A 1 -19.55 -39.61 -12.22
N SER A 2 -18.73 -38.69 -11.74
CA SER A 2 -17.71 -38.81 -10.70
C SER A 2 -17.66 -37.55 -9.82
N ASP A 3 -18.04 -37.70 -8.55
CA ASP A 3 -17.67 -36.78 -7.48
C ASP A 3 -16.16 -36.87 -7.27
N LYS A 4 -15.40 -36.09 -8.05
CA LYS A 4 -13.99 -35.86 -7.72
C LYS A 4 -13.95 -35.01 -6.46
N ASN A 5 -13.62 -35.69 -5.36
CA ASN A 5 -13.05 -35.15 -4.12
C ASN A 5 -12.59 -33.70 -4.29
N ILE A 6 -13.35 -32.76 -3.74
CA ILE A 6 -12.84 -31.42 -3.44
C ILE A 6 -11.63 -31.67 -2.54
N LYS A 7 -10.42 -31.58 -3.10
CA LYS A 7 -9.19 -31.68 -2.30
C LYS A 7 -9.35 -30.70 -1.16
N LYS A 8 -9.28 -31.20 0.07
CA LYS A 8 -9.22 -30.43 1.32
C LYS A 8 -7.91 -29.65 1.43
N GLN A 9 -7.51 -28.93 0.38
CA GLN A 9 -6.49 -27.91 0.55
C GLN A 9 -7.22 -26.67 1.06
N PRO A 10 -7.00 -26.28 2.34
CA PRO A 10 -7.61 -25.06 2.84
C PRO A 10 -7.14 -23.91 1.95
N LEU A 11 -8.07 -23.02 1.56
CA LEU A 11 -7.67 -21.76 0.92
C LEU A 11 -6.61 -21.12 1.82
N PRO A 12 -5.46 -20.74 1.27
CA PRO A 12 -4.51 -19.97 2.03
C PRO A 12 -5.20 -18.66 2.38
N ALA A 13 -5.16 -18.32 3.67
CA ALA A 13 -5.63 -17.02 4.11
C ALA A 13 -4.93 -15.94 3.29
N LEU A 14 -5.59 -14.82 2.99
CA LEU A 14 -5.00 -13.57 2.46
C LEU A 14 -3.76 -13.12 3.27
N SER A 15 -3.63 -13.70 4.45
CA SER A 15 -2.64 -13.56 5.50
C SER A 15 -1.35 -14.37 5.24
N LYS A 16 -1.29 -15.31 4.28
CA LYS A 16 -0.05 -16.03 3.96
C LYS A 16 0.93 -15.15 3.16
N PRO A 17 2.22 -15.13 3.54
CA PRO A 17 3.19 -14.12 3.07
C PRO A 17 3.52 -14.16 1.56
N ASP A 18 3.33 -15.30 0.88
CA ASP A 18 3.79 -15.46 -0.52
C ASP A 18 2.67 -15.71 -1.53
N PHE A 19 1.41 -15.44 -1.17
CA PHE A 19 0.30 -15.77 -2.05
C PHE A 19 0.11 -14.74 -3.18
N ARG A 20 0.13 -15.23 -4.43
CA ARG A 20 0.11 -14.39 -5.63
C ARG A 20 -1.07 -14.74 -6.53
N LEU A 21 -1.82 -13.72 -6.95
CA LEU A 21 -2.82 -13.82 -8.01
C LEU A 21 -2.18 -13.45 -9.35
N LYS A 22 -2.33 -14.29 -10.38
CA LYS A 22 -2.00 -13.93 -11.76
C LYS A 22 -3.17 -13.17 -12.36
N LYS A 23 -3.18 -11.83 -12.26
CA LYS A 23 -4.32 -11.03 -12.72
C LYS A 23 -4.12 -10.62 -14.18
N ALA A 24 -5.11 -10.92 -15.03
CA ALA A 24 -5.14 -10.47 -16.42
C ALA A 24 -5.05 -8.94 -16.50
N VAL A 25 -4.34 -8.40 -17.49
CA VAL A 25 -4.16 -6.95 -17.64
C VAL A 25 -5.50 -6.22 -17.79
N GLU A 26 -6.42 -6.81 -18.52
CA GLU A 26 -7.79 -6.31 -18.75
C GLU A 26 -8.60 -6.24 -17.45
N ALA A 27 -8.23 -7.03 -16.45
CA ALA A 27 -8.88 -7.06 -15.14
C ALA A 27 -8.22 -6.14 -14.10
N ILE A 28 -7.14 -5.43 -14.44
CA ILE A 28 -6.45 -4.52 -13.52
C ILE A 28 -7.09 -3.14 -13.53
N ALA A 29 -7.24 -2.54 -14.72
CA ALA A 29 -7.82 -1.20 -14.91
C ALA A 29 -9.31 -1.29 -15.26
N ILE A 30 -10.09 -1.95 -14.42
CA ILE A 30 -11.54 -2.12 -14.64
C ILE A 30 -12.24 -0.77 -14.47
N ARG A 31 -13.04 -0.38 -15.47
CA ARG A 31 -13.92 0.78 -15.39
C ARG A 31 -15.36 0.33 -15.16
N PRO A 32 -15.98 0.65 -14.02
CA PRO A 32 -17.39 0.40 -13.81
C PRO A 32 -18.22 1.39 -14.63
N THR A 33 -19.27 0.88 -15.26
CA THR A 33 -20.23 1.69 -16.04
C THR A 33 -21.56 1.80 -15.32
N ARG A 34 -21.86 0.82 -14.47
CA ARG A 34 -23.00 0.83 -13.55
C ARG A 34 -22.60 0.16 -12.25
N GLY A 35 -23.06 0.70 -11.13
CA GLY A 35 -22.71 0.19 -9.80
C GLY A 35 -21.28 0.54 -9.40
N ARG A 36 -20.97 0.40 -8.11
CA ARG A 36 -19.67 0.76 -7.54
C ARG A 36 -18.83 -0.47 -7.22
N ILE A 37 -17.53 -0.38 -7.48
CA ILE A 37 -16.51 -1.34 -7.07
C ILE A 37 -15.88 -0.79 -5.79
N THR A 38 -16.40 -1.21 -4.64
CA THR A 38 -15.82 -0.84 -3.34
C THR A 38 -14.63 -1.72 -2.98
N MET A 39 -13.86 -1.33 -1.97
CA MET A 39 -12.70 -2.09 -1.49
C MET A 39 -13.05 -3.57 -1.22
N LEU A 40 -14.15 -3.84 -0.50
CA LEU A 40 -14.57 -5.20 -0.16
C LEU A 40 -15.00 -6.01 -1.39
N VAL A 41 -15.68 -5.37 -2.34
CA VAL A 41 -16.04 -5.98 -3.63
C VAL A 41 -14.78 -6.37 -4.40
N ARG A 42 -13.80 -5.45 -4.52
CA ARG A 42 -12.53 -5.71 -5.23
C ARG A 42 -11.74 -6.85 -4.58
N LYS A 43 -11.58 -6.84 -3.26
CA LYS A 43 -10.87 -7.91 -2.52
C LYS A 43 -11.59 -9.26 -2.65
N SER A 44 -12.92 -9.28 -2.51
CA SER A 44 -13.73 -10.50 -2.67
C SER A 44 -13.62 -11.04 -4.10
N PHE A 45 -13.70 -10.17 -5.10
CA PHE A 45 -13.52 -10.55 -6.51
C PHE A 45 -12.14 -11.18 -6.76
N ASN A 46 -11.07 -10.62 -6.20
CA ASN A 46 -9.73 -11.20 -6.35
C ASN A 46 -9.60 -12.59 -5.70
N VAL A 47 -10.24 -12.81 -4.54
CA VAL A 47 -10.29 -14.14 -3.90
C VAL A 47 -11.06 -15.14 -4.75
N LEU A 48 -12.21 -14.74 -5.29
CA LEU A 48 -13.02 -15.57 -6.19
C LEU A 48 -12.26 -15.89 -7.48
N LEU A 49 -11.61 -14.89 -8.09
CA LEU A 49 -10.82 -15.07 -9.29
C LEU A 49 -9.69 -16.09 -9.06
N HIS A 50 -8.95 -15.91 -7.97
CA HIS A 50 -7.92 -16.86 -7.56
C HIS A 50 -8.48 -18.28 -7.41
N GLN A 51 -9.60 -18.42 -6.70
CA GLN A 51 -10.19 -19.72 -6.43
C GLN A 51 -10.73 -20.42 -7.69
N ALA A 52 -11.15 -19.64 -8.69
CA ALA A 52 -11.53 -20.16 -9.99
C ALA A 52 -10.31 -20.65 -10.78
N MET A 53 -9.18 -19.92 -10.73
CA MET A 53 -7.93 -20.34 -11.36
C MET A 53 -7.45 -21.70 -10.83
N GLU A 54 -7.46 -21.90 -9.50
CA GLU A 54 -7.09 -23.18 -8.87
C GLU A 54 -7.99 -24.34 -9.28
N GLN A 55 -9.24 -24.05 -9.67
CA GLN A 55 -10.20 -25.06 -10.11
C GLN A 55 -10.11 -25.39 -11.60
N GLY A 56 -9.34 -24.62 -12.37
CA GLY A 56 -9.14 -24.80 -13.80
C GLY A 56 -10.17 -24.08 -14.68
N THR A 57 -9.80 -23.83 -15.94
CA THR A 57 -10.59 -23.06 -16.91
C THR A 57 -11.77 -23.82 -17.51
N ASP A 58 -11.79 -25.16 -17.40
CA ASP A 58 -12.76 -26.02 -18.09
C ASP A 58 -14.15 -26.02 -17.44
N LYS A 59 -14.29 -25.50 -16.23
CA LYS A 59 -15.56 -25.49 -15.49
C LYS A 59 -16.37 -24.24 -15.80
N GLU A 60 -17.67 -24.36 -16.05
CA GLU A 60 -18.55 -23.20 -16.21
C GLU A 60 -18.92 -22.53 -14.87
N VAL A 61 -18.96 -23.33 -13.80
CA VAL A 61 -19.31 -22.90 -12.44
C VAL A 61 -18.19 -23.26 -11.47
N TYR A 62 -17.85 -22.32 -10.60
CA TYR A 62 -16.81 -22.42 -9.60
C TYR A 62 -17.39 -22.49 -8.19
N LYS A 63 -16.71 -23.20 -7.30
CA LYS A 63 -17.17 -23.42 -5.92
C LYS A 63 -16.17 -22.91 -4.89
N ILE A 64 -16.67 -22.31 -3.82
CA ILE A 64 -15.89 -21.97 -2.63
C ILE A 64 -16.74 -22.14 -1.38
N ARG A 65 -16.17 -22.62 -0.28
CA ARG A 65 -16.92 -22.63 0.98
C ARG A 65 -17.06 -21.19 1.45
N LEU A 66 -18.27 -20.80 1.78
CA LEU A 66 -18.55 -19.41 2.15
C LEU A 66 -17.79 -19.01 3.42
N ALA A 67 -17.55 -19.96 4.33
CA ALA A 67 -16.69 -19.78 5.49
C ALA A 67 -15.23 -19.43 5.13
N GLU A 68 -14.67 -19.98 4.04
CA GLU A 68 -13.29 -19.65 3.60
C GLU A 68 -13.22 -18.23 3.05
N LEU A 69 -14.26 -17.81 2.34
CA LEU A 69 -14.37 -16.46 1.81
C LEU A 69 -14.58 -15.44 2.93
N ILE A 70 -15.44 -15.75 3.90
CA ILE A 70 -15.66 -14.93 5.09
C ILE A 70 -14.40 -14.87 5.95
N ALA A 71 -13.68 -15.97 6.19
CA ALA A 71 -12.43 -15.94 6.95
C ALA A 71 -11.36 -15.03 6.31
N ASN A 72 -11.35 -14.93 4.99
CA ASN A 72 -10.49 -14.00 4.27
C ASN A 72 -10.97 -12.55 4.38
N VAL A 73 -12.28 -12.32 4.53
CA VAL A 73 -12.88 -10.98 4.50
C VAL A 73 -13.11 -10.37 5.88
N SER A 74 -13.53 -11.15 6.86
CA SER A 74 -13.88 -10.73 8.22
C SER A 74 -13.88 -11.95 9.16
N PRO A 75 -12.74 -12.25 9.81
CA PRO A 75 -12.55 -13.43 10.66
C PRO A 75 -13.56 -13.55 11.82
N ASP A 76 -14.07 -12.42 12.33
CA ASP A 76 -14.96 -12.35 13.50
C ASP A 76 -16.45 -12.34 13.15
N SER A 77 -16.82 -12.44 11.87
CA SER A 77 -18.23 -12.39 11.43
C SER A 77 -18.75 -13.76 11.02
N ASN A 78 -19.88 -14.19 11.60
CA ASN A 78 -20.66 -15.33 11.13
C ASN A 78 -21.81 -14.91 10.19
N ASP A 79 -21.66 -13.78 9.50
CA ASP A 79 -22.76 -13.08 8.83
C ASP A 79 -22.78 -13.34 7.31
N TYR A 80 -23.53 -14.37 6.94
CA TYR A 80 -23.78 -14.76 5.56
C TYR A 80 -24.62 -13.72 4.78
N GLU A 81 -25.44 -12.90 5.45
CA GLU A 81 -26.31 -11.92 4.77
C GLU A 81 -25.53 -10.72 4.24
N THR A 82 -24.52 -10.27 4.98
CA THR A 82 -23.57 -9.26 4.51
C THR A 82 -22.88 -9.74 3.22
N PHE A 83 -22.48 -11.02 3.18
CA PHE A 83 -21.81 -11.57 1.99
C PHE A 83 -22.73 -11.69 0.78
N LYS A 84 -24.01 -12.06 0.97
CA LYS A 84 -25.01 -12.02 -0.10
C LYS A 84 -25.17 -10.62 -0.70
N THR A 85 -25.02 -9.57 0.11
CA THR A 85 -25.02 -8.19 -0.38
C THR A 85 -23.82 -7.90 -1.27
N TYR A 86 -22.63 -8.43 -0.95
CA TYR A 86 -21.44 -8.30 -1.81
C TYR A 86 -21.64 -9.02 -3.15
N LEU A 87 -22.22 -10.22 -3.14
CA LEU A 87 -22.55 -10.99 -4.35
C LEU A 87 -23.55 -10.25 -5.24
N ARG A 88 -24.63 -9.72 -4.65
CA ARG A 88 -25.61 -8.88 -5.37
C ARG A 88 -24.95 -7.67 -6.00
N LYS A 89 -24.05 -6.99 -5.28
CA LYS A 89 -23.28 -5.85 -5.82
C LYS A 89 -22.36 -6.28 -6.97
N MET A 90 -21.60 -7.36 -6.82
CA MET A 90 -20.75 -7.89 -7.89
C MET A 90 -21.56 -8.25 -9.15
N ASN A 91 -22.74 -8.86 -8.99
CA ASN A 91 -23.61 -9.18 -10.12
C ASN A 91 -24.19 -7.92 -10.79
N ALA A 92 -24.59 -6.92 -9.99
CA ALA A 92 -25.16 -5.66 -10.50
C ALA A 92 -24.12 -4.72 -11.13
N THR A 93 -22.84 -4.85 -10.77
CA THR A 93 -21.78 -3.98 -11.30
C THR A 93 -21.40 -4.39 -12.72
N GLN A 94 -21.66 -3.49 -13.67
CA GLN A 94 -21.26 -3.66 -15.07
C GLN A 94 -19.89 -3.05 -15.31
N VAL A 95 -19.08 -3.75 -16.07
CA VAL A 95 -17.70 -3.38 -16.40
C VAL A 95 -17.48 -3.45 -17.89
N GLU A 96 -16.81 -2.43 -18.41
CA GLU A 96 -16.35 -2.38 -19.78
C GLU A 96 -14.90 -2.85 -19.86
N TRP A 97 -14.60 -3.51 -20.97
CA TRP A 97 -13.23 -3.89 -21.30
C TRP A 97 -13.00 -3.78 -22.80
N HIS A 98 -11.75 -3.54 -23.15
CA HIS A 98 -11.27 -3.51 -24.52
C HIS A 98 -10.28 -4.67 -24.69
N SER A 99 -10.32 -5.35 -25.84
CA SER A 99 -9.28 -6.30 -26.20
C SER A 99 -8.84 -6.13 -27.62
N THR A 100 -7.55 -6.29 -27.85
CA THR A 100 -6.99 -6.41 -29.19
C THR A 100 -7.19 -7.85 -29.66
N SER A 101 -7.76 -8.03 -30.85
CA SER A 101 -7.79 -9.32 -31.55
C SER A 101 -6.47 -9.57 -32.30
N ASP A 102 -6.21 -10.82 -32.69
CA ASP A 102 -5.00 -11.24 -33.42
C ASP A 102 -4.80 -10.55 -34.79
N GLY A 103 -5.74 -9.70 -35.22
CA GLY A 103 -5.64 -8.84 -36.41
C GLY A 103 -5.52 -7.34 -36.12
N GLY A 104 -5.27 -6.94 -34.87
CA GLY A 104 -5.16 -5.54 -34.47
C GLY A 104 -6.49 -4.79 -34.31
N ALA A 105 -7.64 -5.44 -34.55
CA ALA A 105 -8.94 -4.83 -34.33
C ALA A 105 -9.29 -4.82 -32.84
N GLU A 106 -9.71 -3.66 -32.34
CA GLU A 106 -10.21 -3.50 -30.97
C GLU A 106 -11.64 -4.03 -30.85
N ASN A 107 -11.84 -4.98 -29.94
CA ASN A 107 -13.17 -5.42 -29.54
C ASN A 107 -13.57 -4.71 -28.26
N TRP A 108 -14.78 -4.15 -28.26
CA TRP A 108 -15.44 -3.61 -27.08
C TRP A 108 -16.41 -4.65 -26.51
N GLY A 109 -16.38 -4.82 -25.18
CA GLY A 109 -17.25 -5.74 -24.48
C GLY A 109 -17.72 -5.19 -23.14
N VAL A 110 -18.90 -5.64 -22.72
CA VAL A 110 -19.48 -5.34 -21.41
C VAL A 110 -19.92 -6.63 -20.73
N SER A 111 -19.68 -6.73 -19.42
CA SER A 111 -20.19 -7.84 -18.59
C SER A 111 -20.42 -7.38 -17.15
N SER A 112 -21.12 -8.18 -16.35
CA SER A 112 -21.08 -8.03 -14.90
C SER A 112 -19.73 -8.52 -14.34
N LEU A 113 -19.35 -8.10 -13.11
CA LEU A 113 -18.17 -8.67 -12.43
C LEU A 113 -18.34 -10.16 -12.15
N LEU A 114 -19.53 -10.57 -11.71
CA LEU A 114 -19.94 -11.97 -11.63
C LEU A 114 -21.18 -12.17 -12.51
N ALA A 115 -21.15 -13.18 -13.39
CA ALA A 115 -22.30 -13.52 -14.22
C ALA A 115 -23.43 -14.10 -13.37
N GLU A 116 -23.08 -14.98 -12.43
CA GLU A 116 -24.02 -15.65 -11.53
C GLU A 116 -23.38 -15.88 -10.16
N ALA A 117 -24.21 -15.93 -9.12
CA ALA A 117 -23.83 -16.33 -7.77
C ALA A 117 -25.01 -16.99 -7.05
N GLU A 118 -24.83 -18.22 -6.58
CA GLU A 118 -25.81 -18.99 -5.81
C GLU A 118 -25.18 -19.49 -4.50
N VAL A 119 -25.87 -19.32 -3.38
CA VAL A 119 -25.41 -19.83 -2.08
C VAL A 119 -26.23 -21.05 -1.71
N ILE A 120 -25.59 -22.22 -1.75
CA ILE A 120 -26.22 -23.52 -1.52
C ILE A 120 -25.88 -24.02 -0.12
N ASN A 121 -26.90 -24.45 0.62
CA ASN A 121 -26.70 -25.07 1.93
C ASN A 121 -26.43 -26.57 1.76
N SER A 122 -25.16 -26.97 1.89
CA SER A 122 -24.73 -28.36 1.88
C SER A 122 -24.72 -28.94 3.31
N LYS A 123 -25.37 -30.09 3.50
CA LYS A 123 -25.35 -30.81 4.79
C LYS A 123 -23.93 -31.21 5.25
N LYS A 124 -22.99 -31.35 4.31
CA LYS A 124 -21.62 -31.80 4.57
C LYS A 124 -20.62 -30.66 4.66
N ASP A 125 -20.76 -29.65 3.80
CA ASP A 125 -19.76 -28.59 3.61
C ASP A 125 -20.22 -27.22 4.13
N GLY A 126 -21.41 -27.13 4.72
CA GLY A 126 -22.04 -25.88 5.14
C GLY A 126 -22.51 -25.07 3.93
N TYR A 127 -22.49 -23.75 4.03
CA TYR A 127 -22.82 -22.87 2.89
C TYR A 127 -21.68 -22.88 1.86
N VAL A 128 -22.00 -23.28 0.63
CA VAL A 128 -21.11 -23.27 -0.53
C VAL A 128 -21.60 -22.20 -1.49
N LEU A 129 -20.70 -21.31 -1.93
CA LEU A 129 -20.97 -20.37 -3.00
C LEU A 129 -20.61 -21.03 -4.33
N GLU A 130 -21.60 -21.11 -5.23
CA GLU A 130 -21.45 -21.36 -6.65
C GLU A 130 -21.47 -20.04 -7.41
N TYR A 131 -20.51 -19.83 -8.32
CA TYR A 131 -20.41 -18.58 -9.09
C TYR A 131 -19.80 -18.81 -10.47
N SER A 132 -20.08 -17.90 -11.40
CA SER A 132 -19.56 -17.95 -12.77
C SER A 132 -19.10 -16.58 -13.25
N PHE A 133 -18.19 -16.58 -14.23
CA PHE A 133 -17.78 -15.38 -14.97
C PHE A 133 -18.43 -15.39 -16.35
N ALA A 134 -18.60 -14.20 -16.95
CA ALA A 134 -19.16 -14.12 -18.29
C ALA A 134 -18.31 -14.94 -19.29
N PRO A 135 -18.90 -15.83 -20.11
CA PRO A 135 -18.13 -16.77 -20.94
C PRO A 135 -17.08 -16.12 -21.84
N LYS A 136 -17.38 -14.92 -22.35
CA LYS A 136 -16.48 -14.16 -23.24
C LYS A 136 -15.20 -13.66 -22.55
N ILE A 137 -15.22 -13.40 -21.25
CA ILE A 137 -14.06 -12.89 -20.50
C ILE A 137 -13.43 -13.95 -19.60
N LYS A 138 -14.18 -15.01 -19.24
CA LYS A 138 -13.72 -16.13 -18.40
C LYS A 138 -12.35 -16.65 -18.79
N LYS A 139 -12.13 -17.00 -20.07
CA LYS A 139 -10.84 -17.54 -20.53
C LYS A 139 -9.70 -16.57 -20.25
N ARG A 140 -9.89 -15.28 -20.55
CA ARG A 140 -8.89 -14.23 -20.32
C ARG A 140 -8.64 -13.98 -18.84
N LEU A 141 -9.67 -14.05 -18.02
CA LEU A 141 -9.54 -13.89 -16.58
C LEU A 141 -8.75 -15.03 -15.94
N LEU A 142 -8.99 -16.27 -16.37
CA LEU A 142 -8.50 -17.46 -15.69
C LEU A 142 -7.19 -18.03 -16.27
N ASP A 143 -6.94 -17.80 -17.55
CA ASP A 143 -5.71 -18.18 -18.24
C ASP A 143 -5.20 -17.00 -19.10
N PRO A 144 -4.73 -15.91 -18.46
CA PRO A 144 -4.23 -14.75 -19.17
C PRO A 144 -2.86 -14.99 -19.80
N GLU A 145 -2.72 -14.68 -21.09
CA GLU A 145 -1.41 -14.65 -21.77
C GLU A 145 -0.53 -13.52 -21.24
N VAL A 146 -1.11 -12.36 -20.96
CA VAL A 146 -0.43 -11.20 -20.36
C VAL A 146 -1.03 -10.92 -18.99
N TYR A 147 -0.20 -11.02 -17.95
CA TYR A 147 -0.67 -10.94 -16.57
C TYR A 147 0.31 -10.23 -15.64
N THR A 148 -0.21 -9.80 -14.51
CA THR A 148 0.56 -9.22 -13.40
C THR A 148 0.42 -10.10 -12.17
N HIS A 149 1.52 -10.30 -11.44
CA HIS A 149 1.46 -10.94 -10.14
C HIS A 149 1.03 -9.93 -9.08
N ILE A 150 -0.09 -10.20 -8.43
CA ILE A 150 -0.58 -9.38 -7.32
C ILE A 150 -0.40 -10.14 -6.01
N ILE A 151 0.37 -9.56 -5.09
CA ILE A 151 0.61 -10.16 -3.76
C ILE A 151 -0.58 -9.85 -2.85
N PHE A 152 -1.24 -10.90 -2.35
CA PHE A 152 -2.44 -10.77 -1.52
C PHE A 152 -2.17 -10.13 -0.15
N ARG A 153 -0.97 -10.31 0.40
CA ARG A 153 -0.57 -9.65 1.65
C ARG A 153 -0.79 -8.14 1.57
N PHE A 154 -0.34 -7.49 0.49
CA PHE A 154 -0.54 -6.05 0.30
C PHE A 154 -2.02 -5.69 0.11
N GLN A 155 -2.80 -6.52 -0.58
CA GLN A 155 -4.25 -6.30 -0.67
C GLN A 155 -4.94 -6.34 0.70
N SER A 156 -4.50 -7.21 1.61
CA SER A 156 -5.12 -7.32 2.93
C SER A 156 -5.00 -6.02 3.74
N VAL A 157 -3.85 -5.35 3.66
CA VAL A 157 -3.54 -4.17 4.50
C VAL A 157 -4.03 -2.84 3.94
N LEU A 158 -4.21 -2.72 2.62
CA LEU A 158 -4.75 -1.51 2.00
C LEU A 158 -6.23 -1.32 2.36
N ARG A 159 -6.63 -0.13 2.80
CA ARG A 159 -7.96 0.19 3.37
C ARG A 159 -8.85 1.03 2.46
N SER A 160 -8.37 1.44 1.30
CA SER A 160 -9.17 2.15 0.30
C SER A 160 -9.16 1.45 -1.06
N ASN A 161 -10.27 1.58 -1.79
CA ASN A 161 -10.37 1.06 -3.16
C ASN A 161 -9.35 1.74 -4.09
N ALA A 162 -9.15 3.05 -3.94
CA ALA A 162 -8.18 3.81 -4.72
C ALA A 162 -6.75 3.30 -4.55
N SER A 163 -6.35 2.98 -3.32
CA SER A 163 -5.03 2.37 -3.07
C SER A 163 -4.92 0.97 -3.65
N LEU A 164 -5.96 0.14 -3.53
CA LEU A 164 -5.97 -1.20 -4.13
C LEU A 164 -5.83 -1.13 -5.64
N ALA A 165 -6.64 -0.29 -6.30
CA ALA A 165 -6.60 -0.09 -7.73
C ALA A 165 -5.23 0.45 -8.18
N LEU A 166 -4.70 1.45 -7.47
CA LEU A 166 -3.40 2.03 -7.77
C LEU A 166 -2.27 1.01 -7.62
N TYR A 167 -2.26 0.24 -6.53
CA TYR A 167 -1.28 -0.83 -6.32
C TYR A 167 -1.38 -1.91 -7.40
N GLU A 168 -2.58 -2.36 -7.75
CA GLU A 168 -2.79 -3.36 -8.82
C GLU A 168 -2.26 -2.86 -10.17
N ILE A 169 -2.54 -1.60 -10.51
CA ILE A 169 -2.04 -0.96 -11.73
C ILE A 169 -0.53 -0.84 -11.69
N CYS A 170 0.04 -0.31 -10.60
CA CYS A 170 1.47 -0.06 -10.48
C CYS A 170 2.28 -1.36 -10.46
N SER A 171 1.77 -2.43 -9.85
CA SER A 171 2.42 -3.76 -9.83
C SER A 171 2.75 -4.28 -11.23
N ARG A 172 1.95 -3.92 -12.24
CA ARG A 172 2.21 -4.26 -13.65
C ARG A 172 3.49 -3.61 -14.18
N TYR A 173 3.79 -2.41 -13.72
CA TYR A 173 4.87 -1.57 -14.25
C TYR A 173 6.14 -1.59 -13.42
N ALA A 174 6.14 -2.26 -12.26
CA ALA A 174 7.30 -2.36 -11.37
C ALA A 174 8.53 -3.06 -12.00
N THR A 175 8.32 -3.86 -13.05
CA THR A 175 9.39 -4.53 -13.82
C THR A 175 9.52 -3.98 -15.24
N ASN A 176 8.75 -2.95 -15.60
CA ASN A 176 8.82 -2.34 -16.93
C ASN A 176 10.11 -1.52 -17.02
N PRO A 177 10.90 -1.64 -18.11
CA PRO A 177 12.14 -0.85 -18.28
C PRO A 177 11.98 0.66 -18.10
N SER A 178 10.81 1.22 -18.46
CA SER A 178 10.54 2.66 -18.29
C SER A 178 10.24 3.06 -16.84
N ASN A 179 9.85 2.09 -15.99
CA ASN A 179 9.30 2.33 -14.65
C ASN A 179 8.10 3.30 -14.67
N LEU A 180 7.38 3.40 -15.78
CA LEU A 180 6.26 4.32 -15.96
C LEU A 180 4.99 3.56 -16.34
N THR A 181 3.87 3.94 -15.72
CA THR A 181 2.55 3.46 -16.14
C THR A 181 2.17 4.02 -17.52
N MET A 182 1.07 3.53 -18.08
CA MET A 182 0.35 4.24 -19.13
C MET A 182 0.07 5.69 -18.74
N ARG A 183 0.11 6.60 -19.72
CA ARG A 183 -0.24 8.02 -19.59
C ARG A 183 -1.66 8.18 -20.12
N HIS A 184 -2.54 8.77 -19.32
CA HIS A 184 -3.94 9.00 -19.69
C HIS A 184 -4.48 10.29 -19.08
N PRO A 185 -5.56 10.86 -19.66
CA PRO A 185 -6.29 11.97 -19.06
C PRO A 185 -6.70 11.64 -17.60
N TRP A 186 -6.64 12.62 -16.71
CA TRP A 186 -6.97 12.38 -15.29
C TRP A 186 -8.42 11.90 -15.10
N GLN A 187 -9.32 12.23 -16.02
CA GLN A 187 -10.72 11.77 -16.06
C GLN A 187 -10.82 10.27 -16.33
N TRP A 188 -9.86 9.68 -17.04
CA TRP A 188 -9.80 8.22 -17.23
C TRP A 188 -9.43 7.53 -15.91
N TRP A 189 -8.48 8.09 -15.17
CA TRP A 189 -8.05 7.57 -13.86
C TRP A 189 -9.14 7.65 -12.79
N ARG A 190 -10.03 8.65 -12.87
CA ARG A 190 -11.08 8.90 -11.88
C ARG A 190 -11.99 7.68 -11.62
N PRO A 191 -12.73 7.14 -12.60
CA PRO A 191 -13.58 5.97 -12.36
C PRO A 191 -12.77 4.70 -12.09
N VAL A 192 -11.56 4.58 -12.64
CA VAL A 192 -10.68 3.42 -12.44
C VAL A 192 -10.21 3.32 -10.99
N LEU A 193 -9.78 4.44 -10.40
CA LEU A 193 -9.29 4.48 -9.01
C LEU A 193 -10.43 4.57 -7.99
N THR A 194 -11.47 5.35 -8.26
CA THR A 194 -12.60 5.44 -7.33
C THR A 194 -13.46 4.19 -7.33
N GLY A 195 -13.49 3.43 -8.44
CA GLY A 195 -14.45 2.35 -8.62
C GLY A 195 -15.89 2.84 -8.77
N THR A 196 -16.08 4.12 -9.05
CA THR A 196 -17.40 4.74 -9.25
C THR A 196 -17.59 5.02 -10.75
N PRO A 197 -18.78 4.78 -11.33
CA PRO A 197 -19.06 5.14 -12.71
C PRO A 197 -18.76 6.62 -12.96
N ASP A 198 -18.22 6.94 -14.14
CA ASP A 198 -17.63 8.26 -14.36
C ASP A 198 -18.64 9.40 -14.23
N GLN A 199 -19.90 9.18 -14.64
CA GLN A 199 -20.98 10.16 -14.49
C GLN A 199 -21.26 10.51 -13.01
N GLU A 200 -21.20 9.52 -12.12
CA GLU A 200 -21.33 9.75 -10.67
C GLU A 200 -20.05 10.37 -10.11
N ALA A 201 -18.89 9.87 -10.53
CA ALA A 201 -17.60 10.34 -10.05
C ALA A 201 -17.31 11.78 -10.48
N GLU A 202 -17.87 12.26 -11.60
CA GLU A 202 -17.79 13.64 -12.05
C GLU A 202 -18.51 14.60 -11.10
N GLY A 203 -19.64 14.18 -10.51
CA GLY A 203 -20.31 14.95 -9.47
C GLY A 203 -19.49 15.08 -8.18
N GLU A 204 -18.68 14.08 -7.86
CA GLU A 204 -17.83 14.05 -6.65
C GLU A 204 -16.45 14.72 -6.87
N TYR A 205 -15.86 14.52 -8.06
CA TYR A 205 -14.50 14.90 -8.41
C TYR A 205 -14.44 15.52 -9.82
N GLY A 206 -15.31 16.50 -10.09
CA GLY A 206 -15.42 17.19 -11.38
C GLY A 206 -14.20 18.04 -11.75
N GLU A 207 -13.39 18.43 -10.77
CA GLU A 207 -12.13 19.13 -11.00
C GLU A 207 -10.92 18.33 -10.47
N TYR A 208 -9.81 18.40 -11.20
CA TYR A 208 -8.58 17.69 -10.87
C TYR A 208 -8.08 17.97 -9.44
N LYS A 209 -8.26 19.19 -8.91
CA LYS A 209 -7.81 19.55 -7.55
C LYS A 209 -8.48 18.69 -6.47
N TYR A 210 -9.76 18.35 -6.63
CA TYR A 210 -10.49 17.50 -5.69
C TYR A 210 -10.09 16.05 -5.86
N PHE A 211 -10.00 15.57 -7.11
CA PHE A 211 -9.51 14.22 -7.41
C PHE A 211 -8.09 13.98 -6.84
N LYS A 212 -7.17 14.92 -7.05
CA LYS A 212 -5.80 14.85 -6.53
C LYS A 212 -5.77 14.81 -5.01
N ARG A 213 -6.55 15.67 -4.38
CA ARG A 213 -6.57 15.85 -2.92
C ARG A 213 -7.19 14.67 -2.19
N ASP A 214 -8.31 14.16 -2.70
CA ASP A 214 -9.17 13.22 -1.97
C ASP A 214 -8.97 11.77 -2.43
N VAL A 215 -8.43 11.55 -3.63
CA VAL A 215 -8.23 10.21 -4.19
C VAL A 215 -6.74 9.92 -4.40
N LEU A 216 -6.03 10.71 -5.22
CA LEU A 216 -4.65 10.40 -5.59
C LEU A 216 -3.69 10.47 -4.41
N LYS A 217 -3.67 11.59 -3.67
CA LYS A 217 -2.72 11.78 -2.55
C LYS A 217 -2.89 10.74 -1.44
N PRO A 218 -4.12 10.45 -0.94
CA PRO A 218 -4.30 9.40 0.05
C PRO A 218 -3.88 8.03 -0.49
N ALA A 219 -4.20 7.71 -1.75
CA ALA A 219 -3.84 6.44 -2.35
C ALA A 219 -2.33 6.25 -2.48
N LEU A 220 -1.62 7.28 -2.98
CA LEU A 220 -0.16 7.29 -3.08
C LEU A 220 0.49 7.10 -1.72
N ASN A 221 0.04 7.85 -0.71
CA ASN A 221 0.57 7.76 0.64
C ASN A 221 0.38 6.37 1.24
N GLU A 222 -0.79 5.77 1.06
CA GLU A 222 -1.09 4.44 1.59
C GLU A 222 -0.29 3.35 0.87
N VAL A 223 -0.21 3.38 -0.47
CA VAL A 223 0.60 2.43 -1.27
C VAL A 223 2.08 2.55 -0.91
N ASN A 224 2.62 3.77 -0.86
CA ASN A 224 4.02 4.01 -0.50
C ASN A 224 4.33 3.66 0.96
N LYS A 225 3.34 3.62 1.84
CA LYS A 225 3.56 3.24 3.23
C LYS A 225 3.45 1.73 3.47
N LEU A 226 2.52 1.07 2.78
CA LEU A 226 2.09 -0.29 3.13
C LEU A 226 2.48 -1.36 2.11
N THR A 227 3.10 -1.00 0.99
CA THR A 227 3.46 -1.95 -0.08
C THR A 227 4.96 -1.95 -0.40
N ASP A 228 5.36 -2.93 -1.21
CA ASP A 228 6.69 -3.08 -1.80
C ASP A 228 6.98 -2.08 -2.93
N LEU A 229 6.04 -1.22 -3.29
CA LEU A 229 6.20 -0.24 -4.36
C LEU A 229 6.46 1.16 -3.82
N ASP A 230 7.36 1.87 -4.47
CA ASP A 230 7.44 3.33 -4.42
C ASP A 230 6.81 3.88 -5.70
N VAL A 231 5.82 4.76 -5.52
CA VAL A 231 4.94 5.29 -6.56
C VAL A 231 4.94 6.80 -6.48
N GLU A 232 5.36 7.45 -7.57
CA GLU A 232 5.39 8.90 -7.71
C GLU A 232 4.38 9.36 -8.76
N LEU A 233 3.62 10.42 -8.46
CA LEU A 233 2.67 11.03 -9.38
C LEU A 233 3.39 11.98 -10.36
N ILE A 234 3.24 11.73 -11.66
CA ILE A 234 3.68 12.61 -12.73
C ILE A 234 2.47 13.31 -13.35
N GLU A 235 2.51 14.64 -13.33
CA GLU A 235 1.47 15.49 -13.89
C GLU A 235 1.92 16.12 -15.21
N HIS A 236 1.21 15.81 -16.28
CA HIS A 236 1.44 16.41 -17.58
C HIS A 236 0.46 17.58 -17.78
N LYS A 237 1.01 18.78 -17.97
CA LYS A 237 0.23 20.03 -18.01
C LYS A 237 0.10 20.56 -19.43
N ILE A 238 -1.10 21.05 -19.75
CA ILE A 238 -1.35 21.90 -20.92
C ILE A 238 -1.65 23.30 -20.40
N GLY A 239 -0.69 24.22 -20.61
CA GLY A 239 -0.71 25.54 -19.99
C GLY A 239 -0.68 25.44 -18.46
N ARG A 240 -1.72 25.95 -17.79
CA ARG A 240 -1.85 25.92 -16.32
C ARG A 240 -2.63 24.71 -15.78
N ARG A 241 -3.27 23.93 -16.65
CA ARG A 241 -4.14 22.82 -16.26
C ARG A 241 -3.39 21.51 -16.37
N VAL A 242 -3.62 20.61 -15.42
CA VAL A 242 -3.18 19.20 -15.54
C VAL A 242 -4.16 18.51 -16.48
N ASP A 243 -3.63 17.94 -17.55
CA ASP A 243 -4.42 17.26 -18.57
C ASP A 243 -4.34 15.75 -18.35
N GLU A 244 -3.12 15.24 -18.23
CA GLU A 244 -2.86 13.81 -18.11
C GLU A 244 -2.04 13.49 -16.85
N VAL A 245 -2.25 12.27 -16.37
CA VAL A 245 -1.57 11.71 -15.21
C VAL A 245 -0.90 10.41 -15.61
N GLN A 246 0.27 10.20 -15.02
CA GLN A 246 1.07 8.99 -15.12
C GLN A 246 1.72 8.73 -13.76
N PHE A 247 2.12 7.49 -13.49
CA PHE A 247 2.84 7.16 -12.27
C PHE A 247 4.20 6.57 -12.62
N ARG A 248 5.24 6.99 -11.88
CA ARG A 248 6.52 6.30 -11.84
C ARG A 248 6.47 5.26 -10.74
N VAL A 249 6.95 4.06 -11.04
CA VAL A 249 6.87 2.90 -10.14
C VAL A 249 8.24 2.27 -10.03
N THR A 250 8.73 2.10 -8.81
CA THR A 250 9.95 1.35 -8.52
C THR A 250 9.71 0.36 -7.40
N ALA A 251 10.33 -0.82 -7.49
CA ALA A 251 10.31 -1.78 -6.40
C ALA A 251 11.20 -1.28 -5.25
N LYS A 252 10.72 -1.37 -4.02
CA LYS A 252 11.51 -1.07 -2.83
C LYS A 252 12.50 -2.20 -2.57
N ALA A 253 13.73 -1.83 -2.26
CA ALA A 253 14.79 -2.78 -1.92
C ALA A 253 14.50 -3.59 -0.62
N GLN A 254 13.54 -3.15 0.20
CA GLN A 254 13.14 -3.79 1.45
C GLN A 254 11.62 -3.75 1.60
N THR A 255 10.99 -4.89 1.87
CA THR A 255 9.60 -4.95 2.33
C THR A 255 9.42 -6.00 3.42
N ASN A 256 10.28 -5.97 4.44
CA ASN A 256 9.99 -6.56 5.74
C ASN A 256 9.37 -5.49 6.65
N LEU A 257 8.31 -4.81 6.18
CA LEU A 257 7.37 -4.28 7.14
C LEU A 257 6.63 -5.50 7.66
N ASP A 258 6.71 -5.74 8.96
CA ASP A 258 5.78 -6.62 9.66
C ASP A 258 4.39 -5.96 9.63
N LEU A 259 3.81 -5.96 8.43
CA LEU A 259 2.49 -5.44 8.14
C LEU A 259 1.54 -6.36 8.88
N GLY A 260 1.11 -5.92 10.07
CA GLY A 260 0.11 -6.59 10.86
C GLY A 260 -1.08 -6.95 9.97
N GLN A 261 -1.46 -8.21 10.01
CA GLN A 261 -2.58 -8.76 9.25
C GLN A 261 -3.87 -8.35 9.97
N GLY A 262 -4.27 -7.09 9.80
CA GLY A 262 -5.52 -6.61 10.37
C GLY A 262 -6.73 -7.20 9.64
N PRO A 263 -7.86 -7.48 10.32
CA PRO A 263 -9.08 -7.92 9.65
C PRO A 263 -9.50 -6.90 8.58
N LEU A 264 -10.05 -7.33 7.43
CA LEU A 264 -10.41 -6.37 6.37
C LEU A 264 -11.51 -5.40 6.82
N ILE A 265 -12.35 -5.82 7.78
CA ILE A 265 -13.30 -4.96 8.47
C ILE A 265 -12.72 -4.59 9.84
N ASP A 266 -12.52 -3.30 10.09
CA ASP A 266 -12.10 -2.82 11.41
C ASP A 266 -13.26 -2.91 12.42
N SER A 267 -13.16 -3.86 13.34
CA SER A 267 -14.14 -4.09 14.40
C SER A 267 -14.31 -2.87 15.32
N SER A 268 -13.26 -2.10 15.53
CA SER A 268 -13.33 -0.86 16.32
C SER A 268 -14.16 0.21 15.61
N LEU A 269 -14.07 0.28 14.28
CA LEU A 269 -14.86 1.21 13.48
C LEU A 269 -16.33 0.84 13.48
N LEU A 270 -16.65 -0.47 13.35
CA LEU A 270 -18.01 -0.96 13.47
C LEU A 270 -18.60 -0.64 14.84
N GLN A 271 -17.84 -0.85 15.92
CA GLN A 271 -18.28 -0.52 17.28
C GLN A 271 -18.56 0.97 17.45
N ARG A 272 -17.75 1.86 16.86
CA ARG A 272 -18.02 3.31 16.87
C ARG A 272 -19.33 3.66 16.15
N ILE A 273 -19.60 3.08 14.97
CA ILE A 273 -20.85 3.30 14.25
C ILE A 273 -22.04 2.80 15.07
N VAL A 274 -21.94 1.62 15.67
CA VAL A 274 -22.99 1.09 16.57
C VAL A 274 -23.17 1.99 17.79
N GLY A 275 -22.08 2.52 18.35
CA GLY A 275 -22.09 3.48 19.46
C GLY A 275 -22.81 4.80 19.15
N LEU A 276 -22.90 5.21 17.88
CA LEU A 276 -23.75 6.35 17.47
C LEU A 276 -25.26 6.02 17.46
N GLY A 277 -25.64 4.75 17.62
CA GLY A 277 -27.03 4.28 17.63
C GLY A 277 -27.46 3.50 16.39
N PHE A 278 -26.53 3.09 15.51
CA PHE A 278 -26.85 2.22 14.38
C PHE A 278 -27.01 0.76 14.82
N ARG A 279 -27.93 0.04 14.18
CA ARG A 279 -27.98 -1.43 14.27
C ARG A 279 -26.71 -2.03 13.65
N PRO A 280 -26.19 -3.17 14.18
CA PRO A 280 -25.00 -3.82 13.63
C PRO A 280 -25.07 -4.07 12.12
N ASP A 281 -26.23 -4.51 11.63
CA ASP A 281 -26.44 -4.80 10.20
C ASP A 281 -26.33 -3.53 9.34
N ALA A 282 -26.87 -2.40 9.83
CA ALA A 282 -26.75 -1.11 9.16
C ALA A 282 -25.32 -0.56 9.18
N ALA A 283 -24.56 -0.82 10.26
CA ALA A 283 -23.16 -0.44 10.34
C ALA A 283 -22.30 -1.19 9.30
N ARG A 284 -22.58 -2.49 9.08
CA ARG A 284 -21.94 -3.28 8.02
C ARG A 284 -22.33 -2.82 6.62
N GLU A 285 -23.60 -2.49 6.42
CA GLU A 285 -24.08 -1.93 5.15
C GLU A 285 -23.34 -0.63 4.79
N ILE A 286 -23.16 0.27 5.78
CA ILE A 286 -22.35 1.48 5.62
C ILE A 286 -20.92 1.14 5.19
N TYR A 287 -20.28 0.18 5.85
CA TYR A 287 -18.92 -0.26 5.52
C TYR A 287 -18.81 -0.90 4.12
N THR A 288 -19.92 -1.40 3.60
CA THR A 288 -20.01 -1.99 2.25
C THR A 288 -20.20 -0.93 1.17
N GLU A 289 -20.90 0.15 1.49
CA GLU A 289 -21.30 1.20 0.56
C GLU A 289 -20.27 2.32 0.46
N PHE A 290 -19.59 2.63 1.56
CA PHE A 290 -18.70 3.77 1.65
C PHE A 290 -17.25 3.35 1.91
N GLU A 291 -16.31 4.15 1.40
CA GLU A 291 -14.88 3.97 1.67
C GLU A 291 -14.57 4.13 3.17
N GLU A 292 -13.66 3.30 3.69
CA GLU A 292 -13.32 3.31 5.12
C GLU A 292 -12.80 4.67 5.59
N SER A 293 -11.98 5.34 4.77
CA SER A 293 -11.46 6.68 5.07
C SER A 293 -12.57 7.72 5.24
N LEU A 294 -13.61 7.65 4.40
CA LEU A 294 -14.79 8.51 4.48
C LEU A 294 -15.58 8.23 5.76
N ILE A 295 -15.77 6.96 6.11
CA ILE A 295 -16.47 6.55 7.32
C ILE A 295 -15.75 7.10 8.56
N ARG A 296 -14.42 6.93 8.63
CA ARG A 296 -13.60 7.49 9.72
C ARG A 296 -13.75 9.00 9.82
N ALA A 297 -13.71 9.71 8.69
CA ALA A 297 -13.88 11.16 8.66
C ALA A 297 -15.27 11.64 9.13
N CYS A 298 -16.33 10.96 8.69
CA CYS A 298 -17.67 11.24 9.17
C CYS A 298 -17.84 10.96 10.67
N LEU A 299 -17.24 9.89 11.17
CA LEU A 299 -17.31 9.50 12.59
C LEU A 299 -16.64 10.56 13.46
N GLU A 300 -15.41 10.95 13.12
CA GLU A 300 -14.68 11.96 13.88
C GLU A 300 -15.42 13.29 13.90
N LYS A 301 -15.92 13.75 12.74
CA LYS A 301 -16.72 14.97 12.69
C LYS A 301 -18.01 14.88 13.53
N THR A 302 -18.66 13.71 13.52
CA THR A 302 -19.88 13.48 14.31
C THR A 302 -19.58 13.48 15.80
N GLU A 303 -18.53 12.77 16.21
CA GLU A 303 -18.07 12.70 17.60
C GLU A 303 -17.63 14.08 18.12
N ASP A 304 -16.91 14.87 17.32
CA ASP A 304 -16.54 16.24 17.66
C ASP A 304 -17.76 17.14 17.81
N ARG A 305 -18.75 17.00 16.93
CA ARG A 305 -20.02 17.75 17.03
C ARG A 305 -20.82 17.39 18.28
N ILE A 306 -20.76 16.13 18.71
CA ILE A 306 -21.40 15.65 19.95
C ILE A 306 -20.68 16.22 21.18
N LYS A 307 -19.34 16.25 21.16
CA LYS A 307 -18.52 16.80 22.27
C LYS A 307 -18.58 18.32 22.37
N ASN A 308 -18.91 19.02 21.28
CA ASN A 308 -18.91 20.46 21.26
C ASN A 308 -20.11 21.05 22.02
N VAL A 309 -19.86 21.48 23.26
CA VAL A 309 -20.82 22.10 24.18
C VAL A 309 -21.23 23.53 23.77
N SER A 310 -20.46 24.19 22.89
CA SER A 310 -20.77 25.57 22.44
C SER A 310 -21.93 25.65 21.45
N LEU A 311 -22.31 24.54 20.83
CA LEU A 311 -23.43 24.43 19.90
C LEU A 311 -24.61 23.75 20.60
N GLY A 312 -25.83 24.04 20.16
CA GLY A 312 -27.03 23.36 20.66
C GLY A 312 -26.91 21.82 20.56
N PRO A 313 -27.55 21.05 21.45
CA PRO A 313 -27.42 19.59 21.49
C PRO A 313 -27.87 18.96 20.17
N LEU A 314 -27.13 17.95 19.72
CA LEU A 314 -27.43 17.26 18.47
C LEU A 314 -28.68 16.38 18.65
N THR A 315 -29.75 16.65 17.91
CA THR A 315 -31.03 15.92 18.03
C THR A 315 -30.90 14.44 17.67
N SER A 316 -30.06 14.10 16.69
CA SER A 316 -29.78 12.71 16.31
C SER A 316 -28.39 12.57 15.69
N ALA A 317 -27.51 11.83 16.37
CA ALA A 317 -26.18 11.47 15.87
C ALA A 317 -26.27 10.64 14.58
N VAL A 318 -27.21 9.69 14.53
CA VAL A 318 -27.48 8.83 13.36
C VAL A 318 -27.86 9.66 12.14
N ALA A 319 -28.79 10.62 12.30
CA ALA A 319 -29.22 11.46 11.19
C ALA A 319 -28.09 12.36 10.70
N TYR A 320 -27.35 12.97 11.61
CA TYR A 320 -26.20 13.82 11.26
C TYR A 320 -25.12 13.03 10.50
N PHE A 321 -24.74 11.86 11.01
CA PHE A 321 -23.76 10.98 10.36
C PHE A 321 -24.22 10.54 8.95
N ARG A 322 -25.50 10.15 8.79
CA ARG A 322 -26.06 9.83 7.46
C ARG A 322 -26.02 11.01 6.50
N THR A 323 -26.31 12.21 6.99
CA THR A 323 -26.23 13.43 6.18
C THR A 323 -24.80 13.69 5.74
N LEU A 324 -23.81 13.51 6.62
CA LEU A 324 -22.40 13.65 6.25
C LEU A 324 -21.97 12.62 5.20
N LEU A 325 -22.33 11.34 5.37
CA LEU A 325 -22.02 10.30 4.37
C LEU A 325 -22.57 10.61 2.98
N LYS A 326 -23.71 11.30 2.91
CA LYS A 326 -24.32 11.74 1.65
C LYS A 326 -23.73 13.07 1.13
N ASP A 327 -23.48 14.03 2.02
CA ASP A 327 -22.91 15.34 1.71
C ASP A 327 -21.38 15.34 1.92
N LYS A 328 -20.71 14.61 1.02
CA LYS A 328 -19.25 14.39 1.05
C LYS A 328 -18.44 15.70 0.98
N ASN A 329 -19.04 16.78 0.48
CA ASN A 329 -18.40 18.08 0.28
C ASN A 329 -18.11 18.81 1.60
N ASN A 330 -18.79 18.43 2.68
CA ASN A 330 -18.74 19.13 3.95
C ASN A 330 -17.86 18.43 5.00
N ILE A 331 -17.20 17.31 4.69
CA ILE A 331 -16.46 16.51 5.68
C ILE A 331 -15.00 17.00 5.79
N PRO A 332 -14.52 17.39 6.98
CA PRO A 332 -13.10 17.65 7.22
C PRO A 332 -12.30 16.36 7.02
N GLN A 333 -11.18 16.49 6.30
CA GLN A 333 -10.29 15.42 5.92
C GLN A 333 -9.77 14.63 7.12
N LEU A 334 -9.80 13.30 7.04
CA LEU A 334 -8.82 12.49 7.75
C LEU A 334 -7.68 12.10 6.84
N THR A 335 -6.52 12.68 7.09
CA THR A 335 -5.27 11.91 7.01
C THR A 335 -5.42 10.69 7.91
N LEU A 336 -5.08 9.49 7.41
CA LEU A 336 -4.88 8.28 8.23
C LEU A 336 -4.29 8.67 9.60
N PRO A 337 -4.73 8.06 10.72
CA PRO A 337 -4.15 8.35 12.01
C PRO A 337 -2.64 8.28 11.87
N LYS A 338 -1.99 9.42 12.14
CA LYS A 338 -0.54 9.48 12.26
C LYS A 338 -0.19 8.54 13.40
N SER A 339 0.11 7.28 13.08
CA SER A 339 1.11 6.54 13.84
C SER A 339 2.26 7.53 13.98
N LYS A 340 2.60 7.85 15.23
CA LYS A 340 3.68 8.77 15.59
C LYS A 340 5.02 8.17 15.16
N LEU A 341 5.26 8.09 13.87
CA LEU A 341 6.60 8.03 13.32
C LEU A 341 6.86 9.46 12.86
N LYS A 342 7.77 10.13 13.56
CA LYS A 342 8.29 11.44 13.15
C LYS A 342 8.74 11.27 11.70
N GLU A 343 8.12 11.99 10.77
CA GLU A 343 8.76 12.28 9.49
C GLU A 343 10.01 13.09 9.85
N GLU A 344 11.17 12.43 9.87
CA GLU A 344 12.43 13.09 10.13
C GLU A 344 12.73 14.04 8.97
N ASN A 345 13.11 15.27 9.29
CA ASN A 345 13.45 16.29 8.30
C ASN A 345 14.55 15.72 7.38
N PRO A 346 14.43 15.80 6.03
CA PRO A 346 15.46 15.32 5.10
C PRO A 346 16.87 15.82 5.42
N ASP A 347 17.01 17.04 5.93
CA ASP A 347 18.29 17.60 6.35
C ASP A 347 18.83 16.93 7.63
N GLU A 348 17.94 16.51 8.53
CA GLU A 348 18.28 15.78 9.75
C GLU A 348 18.69 14.34 9.43
N VAL A 349 18.03 13.69 8.46
CA VAL A 349 18.40 12.34 7.98
C VAL A 349 19.76 12.38 7.28
N LYS A 350 20.01 13.38 6.42
CA LYS A 350 21.33 13.58 5.78
C LYS A 350 22.42 13.82 6.82
N LYS A 351 22.14 14.62 7.85
CA LYS A 351 23.07 14.87 8.95
C LYS A 351 23.37 13.59 9.74
N LYS A 352 22.35 12.83 10.14
CA LYS A 352 22.51 11.55 10.84
C LYS A 352 23.31 10.54 10.01
N LEU A 353 23.12 10.51 8.70
CA LEU A 353 23.87 9.61 7.81
C LEU A 353 25.35 10.00 7.73
N ARG A 354 25.67 11.30 7.67
CA ARG A 354 27.05 11.80 7.75
C ARG A 354 27.70 11.49 9.09
N ASP A 355 26.96 11.68 10.18
CA ASP A 355 27.43 11.39 11.54
C ASP A 355 27.68 9.87 11.71
N ALA A 356 26.81 9.02 11.14
CA ALA A 356 27.00 7.57 11.14
C ALA A 356 28.21 7.12 10.30
N TYR A 357 28.39 7.71 9.12
CA TYR A 357 29.52 7.43 8.23
C TYR A 357 30.87 7.79 8.89
N THR A 358 30.97 8.98 9.48
CA THR A 358 32.19 9.44 10.15
C THR A 358 32.51 8.60 11.39
N ASN A 359 31.50 8.15 12.13
CA ASN A 359 31.69 7.24 13.25
C ASN A 359 32.14 5.84 12.79
N HIS A 360 31.60 5.33 11.68
CA HIS A 360 32.03 4.06 11.11
C HIS A 360 33.49 4.12 10.65
N GLN A 361 33.87 5.13 9.87
CA GLN A 361 35.26 5.31 9.45
C GLN A 361 36.23 5.42 10.64
N ARG A 362 35.82 6.08 11.72
CA ARG A 362 36.62 6.15 12.95
C ARG A 362 36.79 4.77 13.60
N ALA A 363 35.73 3.96 13.65
CA ALA A 363 35.80 2.60 14.18
C ALA A 363 36.71 1.72 13.31
N THR A 364 36.60 1.81 11.98
CA THR A 364 37.49 1.11 11.05
C THR A 364 38.95 1.57 11.18
N ALA A 365 39.21 2.87 11.40
CA ALA A 365 40.56 3.37 11.67
C ALA A 365 41.13 2.80 12.99
N GLN A 366 40.28 2.62 13.99
CA GLN A 366 40.68 2.03 15.27
C GLN A 366 40.99 0.55 15.14
N GLU A 367 40.18 -0.21 14.38
CA GLU A 367 40.46 -1.61 14.07
C GLU A 367 41.76 -1.74 13.27
N MET A 368 41.93 -0.93 12.22
CA MET A 368 43.18 -0.88 11.43
C MET A 368 44.40 -0.58 12.29
N PHE A 369 44.30 0.35 13.25
CA PHE A 369 45.39 0.64 14.17
C PHE A 369 45.72 -0.56 15.08
N ASN A 370 44.69 -1.23 15.61
CA ASN A 370 44.87 -2.37 16.51
C ASN A 370 45.43 -3.61 15.81
N GLU A 371 45.13 -3.80 14.52
CA GLU A 371 45.61 -4.93 13.71
C GLU A 371 47.01 -4.69 13.12
N ALA A 372 47.46 -3.43 13.05
CA ALA A 372 48.77 -3.07 12.54
C ALA A 372 49.92 -3.48 13.47
N ASN A 373 51.11 -3.66 12.89
CA ASN A 373 52.32 -3.97 13.66
C ASN A 373 52.86 -2.74 14.42
N GLU A 374 53.78 -2.96 15.36
CA GLU A 374 54.32 -1.88 16.20
C GLU A 374 55.04 -0.77 15.39
N ASP A 375 55.63 -1.10 14.25
CA ASP A 375 56.33 -0.14 13.39
C ASP A 375 55.35 0.78 12.64
N GLU A 376 54.23 0.23 12.16
CA GLU A 376 53.15 0.97 11.49
C GLU A 376 52.39 1.86 12.47
N GLN A 377 52.10 1.35 13.67
CA GLN A 377 51.49 2.13 14.74
C GLN A 377 52.35 3.34 15.13
N ARG A 378 53.67 3.14 15.30
CA ARG A 378 54.62 4.24 15.58
C ARG A 378 54.64 5.26 14.45
N ARG A 379 54.67 4.80 13.20
CA ARG A 379 54.64 5.70 12.03
C ARG A 379 53.40 6.59 12.01
N TRP A 380 52.22 6.05 12.31
CA TRP A 380 50.99 6.85 12.35
C TRP A 380 50.97 7.85 13.52
N LEU A 381 51.50 7.46 14.68
CA LEU A 381 51.66 8.37 15.83
C LEU A 381 52.62 9.51 15.51
N ASP A 382 53.78 9.21 14.92
CA ASP A 382 54.77 10.23 14.53
C ASP A 382 54.19 11.22 13.52
N GLN A 383 53.41 10.73 12.54
CA GLN A 383 52.73 11.58 11.56
C GLN A 383 51.64 12.44 12.20
N PHE A 384 50.90 11.91 13.18
CA PHE A 384 49.90 12.67 13.92
C PHE A 384 50.53 13.80 14.75
N GLU A 385 51.65 13.51 15.42
CA GLU A 385 52.42 14.49 16.18
C GLU A 385 52.97 15.62 15.30
N LEU A 386 53.44 15.29 14.10
CA LEU A 386 54.02 16.26 13.18
C LEU A 386 52.96 17.11 12.44
N GLN A 387 51.84 16.50 12.03
CA GLN A 387 50.89 17.12 11.10
C GLN A 387 49.64 17.70 11.78
N TYR A 388 49.18 17.09 12.87
CA TYR A 388 47.88 17.43 13.47
C TYR A 388 48.00 18.21 14.78
N LEU A 389 48.92 17.83 15.68
CA LEU A 389 49.07 18.47 16.99
C LEU A 389 49.48 19.96 16.93
N PRO A 390 50.38 20.43 16.03
CA PRO A 390 50.77 21.84 15.97
C PRO A 390 49.61 22.78 15.62
N ASN A 391 48.62 22.24 14.89
CA ASN A 391 47.45 22.99 14.45
C ASN A 391 46.28 22.93 15.46
N ASN A 392 46.39 22.11 16.53
CA ASN A 392 45.31 21.86 17.49
C ASN A 392 45.81 21.90 18.95
N ALA A 393 46.00 23.10 19.49
CA ALA A 393 46.57 23.32 20.83
C ALA A 393 45.84 22.60 21.99
N GLN A 394 44.51 22.42 21.91
CA GLN A 394 43.74 21.71 22.93
C GLN A 394 44.00 20.20 22.91
N VAL A 395 44.13 19.61 21.72
CA VAL A 395 44.44 18.19 21.55
C VAL A 395 45.90 17.92 21.92
N ALA A 396 46.83 18.80 21.55
CA ALA A 396 48.23 18.70 21.94
C ALA A 396 48.43 18.66 23.47
N LYS A 397 47.69 19.50 24.22
CA LYS A 397 47.70 19.46 25.69
C LYS A 397 47.12 18.17 26.26
N ALA A 398 46.07 17.62 25.65
CA ALA A 398 45.47 16.37 26.08
C ALA A 398 46.37 15.16 25.79
N TYR A 399 47.04 15.16 24.64
CA TYR A 399 47.98 14.14 24.20
C TYR A 399 49.26 14.16 25.06
N ALA A 400 49.82 15.33 25.37
CA ALA A 400 50.99 15.43 26.25
C ALA A 400 50.73 14.94 27.69
N LYS A 401 49.47 14.93 28.14
CA LYS A 401 49.11 14.51 29.51
C LYS A 401 48.91 13.00 29.63
N ASN A 402 48.21 12.39 28.67
CA ASN A 402 47.72 11.01 28.76
C ASN A 402 48.02 10.17 27.49
N GLY A 403 48.80 10.68 26.54
CA GLY A 403 49.04 10.04 25.24
C GLY A 403 47.73 9.78 24.48
N ILE A 404 47.76 8.74 23.64
CA ILE A 404 46.59 8.26 22.89
C ILE A 404 45.54 7.57 23.78
N GLU A 405 45.84 7.28 25.05
CA GLU A 405 44.90 6.70 26.02
C GLU A 405 43.88 7.72 26.54
N GLY A 406 44.16 9.02 26.38
CA GLY A 406 43.21 10.07 26.73
C GLY A 406 42.08 10.19 25.72
N LYS A 407 40.82 10.11 26.15
CA LYS A 407 39.62 10.17 25.27
C LYS A 407 39.62 11.30 24.23
N ILE A 408 40.10 12.50 24.60
CA ILE A 408 40.17 13.66 23.69
C ILE A 408 41.23 13.45 22.60
N ALA A 409 42.40 12.93 22.99
CA ALA A 409 43.50 12.65 22.07
C ALA A 409 43.19 11.45 21.18
N GLN A 410 42.58 10.41 21.74
CA GLN A 410 42.14 9.21 21.04
C GLN A 410 41.10 9.52 19.94
N MET A 411 40.07 10.31 20.28
CA MET A 411 39.05 10.70 19.32
C MET A 411 39.63 11.54 18.17
N ALA A 412 40.55 12.45 18.49
CA ALA A 412 41.22 13.27 17.49
C ALA A 412 42.16 12.45 16.60
N PHE A 413 42.92 11.51 17.18
CA PHE A 413 43.82 10.63 16.45
C PHE A 413 43.08 9.76 15.44
N PHE A 414 42.03 9.03 15.86
CA PHE A 414 41.31 8.16 14.93
C PHE A 414 40.48 8.92 13.90
N THR A 415 40.04 10.14 14.22
CA THR A 415 39.40 11.01 13.21
C THR A 415 40.43 11.48 12.18
N TRP A 416 41.63 11.86 12.62
CA TRP A 416 42.73 12.23 11.71
C TRP A 416 43.18 11.03 10.87
N LEU A 417 43.35 9.85 11.46
CA LEU A 417 43.78 8.63 10.77
C LEU A 417 42.75 8.19 9.71
N ALA A 418 41.47 8.28 10.02
CA ALA A 418 40.40 8.05 9.04
C ALA A 418 40.49 9.03 7.87
N THR A 419 40.70 10.31 8.17
CA THR A 419 40.79 11.38 7.17
C THR A 419 42.02 11.26 6.28
N SER A 420 43.16 10.89 6.85
CA SER A 420 44.43 10.73 6.12
C SER A 420 44.45 9.48 5.25
N THR A 421 43.69 8.45 5.62
CA THR A 421 43.63 7.16 4.92
C THR A 421 42.58 7.16 3.80
N TRP A 422 41.38 7.67 4.06
CA TRP A 422 40.24 7.59 3.12
C TRP A 422 39.79 8.94 2.57
N GLY A 423 40.48 10.03 2.90
CA GLY A 423 40.12 11.38 2.47
C GLY A 423 39.16 12.10 3.42
N GLY A 424 38.91 13.38 3.12
CA GLY A 424 38.12 14.31 3.94
C GLY A 424 36.61 14.11 3.86
N GLU A 425 35.87 15.18 3.55
CA GLU A 425 34.40 15.13 3.56
C GLU A 425 33.84 14.02 2.65
N PRO A 426 32.89 13.22 3.14
CA PRO A 426 32.34 12.12 2.37
C PRO A 426 31.56 12.64 1.16
N SER A 427 31.86 12.08 -0.01
CA SER A 427 31.08 12.39 -1.22
C SER A 427 29.67 11.81 -1.12
N GLU A 428 28.75 12.33 -1.94
CA GLU A 428 27.40 11.76 -2.02
C GLU A 428 27.41 10.29 -2.45
N SER A 429 28.43 9.88 -3.24
CA SER A 429 28.65 8.49 -3.64
C SER A 429 29.09 7.60 -2.48
N ASP A 430 29.94 8.12 -1.58
CA ASP A 430 30.43 7.37 -0.41
C ASP A 430 29.33 7.16 0.63
N LEU A 431 28.50 8.19 0.85
CA LEU A 431 27.33 8.10 1.73
C LEU A 431 26.29 7.11 1.20
N LEU A 432 26.10 7.05 -0.13
CA LEU A 432 25.20 6.09 -0.76
C LEU A 432 25.73 4.66 -0.61
N THR A 433 27.02 4.46 -0.87
CA THR A 433 27.67 3.14 -0.77
C THR A 433 27.64 2.63 0.66
N PHE A 434 27.99 3.47 1.64
CA PHE A 434 27.89 3.14 3.06
C PHE A 434 26.46 2.81 3.50
N ALA A 435 25.47 3.60 3.07
CA ALA A 435 24.07 3.32 3.37
C ALA A 435 23.59 1.96 2.82
N ILE A 436 24.18 1.50 1.72
CA ILE A 436 23.91 0.19 1.12
C ILE A 436 24.62 -0.92 1.91
N GLU A 437 25.87 -0.71 2.33
CA GLU A 437 26.69 -1.70 3.04
C GLU A 437 26.27 -1.90 4.50
N SER A 438 25.99 -0.83 5.25
CA SER A 438 25.54 -0.93 6.66
C SER A 438 24.21 -1.68 6.80
N LYS A 439 23.42 -1.78 5.73
CA LYS A 439 22.15 -2.54 5.69
C LYS A 439 22.33 -4.03 5.40
N ARG A 440 23.52 -4.47 4.97
CA ARG A 440 23.83 -5.89 4.71
C ARG A 440 24.33 -6.62 5.96
N VAL A 441 24.86 -5.89 6.94
CA VAL A 441 25.49 -6.43 8.16
C VAL A 441 24.56 -6.37 9.38
N GLY A 442 23.44 -5.65 9.28
CA GLY A 442 22.46 -5.44 10.37
C GLY A 442 21.23 -6.34 10.34
#